data_AF-A0A183J9S5-F1
#
_entry.id   AF-A0A183J9S5-F1
#
_cell.length_a   1.000
_cell.length_b   1.000
_cell.length_c   1.000
_cell.angle_alpha   90.00
_cell.angle_beta   90.00
_cell.angle_gamma   90.00
#
_symmetry.space_group_name_H-M   'P 1'
#
loop_
_entity.id
_entity.type
_entity.pdbx_description
1 polymer ?
#
loop_
_entity_poly.entity_id
_entity_poly.type
_entity_poly.pdbx_seq_one_letter_code
_entity_poly.pdbx_strand_id
1 'polypeptide(L)'
;MERETVEKPFWRRLMHYGPIIALLLVFCITTSTLFCHIQWWPPMSSLFACASLLSFCLASCCTMSNLLLSSFVGPGFVPLGWTPVCH
;
A
#
# COMPACT_ATOMS: atom_id res chain seq x y z
N MET A 1 -3.41 -32.75 19.35
CA MET A 1 -4.56 -31.82 19.40
C MET A 1 -4.33 -30.80 18.31
N GLU A 2 -4.62 -31.18 17.06
CA GLU A 2 -4.63 -30.25 15.92
C GLU A 2 -5.56 -29.09 16.27
N ARG A 3 -4.99 -27.89 16.42
CA ARG A 3 -5.80 -26.68 16.48
C ARG A 3 -6.13 -26.32 15.05
N GLU A 4 -7.36 -26.62 14.64
CA GLU A 4 -7.97 -26.00 13.47
C GLU A 4 -7.94 -24.49 13.72
N THR A 5 -7.00 -23.80 13.06
CA THR A 5 -6.98 -22.35 13.04
C THR A 5 -8.19 -21.93 12.26
N VAL A 6 -9.29 -21.60 12.96
CA VAL A 6 -10.46 -20.95 12.39
C VAL A 6 -9.94 -19.70 11.67
N GLU A 7 -9.75 -19.82 10.36
CA GLU A 7 -9.35 -18.75 9.45
C GLU A 7 -10.40 -17.65 9.60
N LYS A 8 -10.12 -16.65 10.43
CA LYS A 8 -10.99 -15.47 10.54
C LYS A 8 -11.09 -14.88 9.13
N PRO A 9 -12.31 -14.65 8.61
CA PRO A 9 -12.47 -14.28 7.22
C PRO A 9 -11.61 -13.06 6.90
N PHE A 10 -10.71 -13.24 5.95
CA PHE A 10 -9.72 -12.30 5.43
C PHE A 10 -10.26 -10.86 5.25
N TRP A 11 -11.52 -10.77 4.80
CA TRP A 11 -12.29 -9.54 4.66
C TRP A 11 -12.41 -8.72 5.94
N ARG A 12 -12.45 -9.35 7.11
CA ARG A 12 -12.59 -8.67 8.41
C ARG A 12 -11.32 -7.93 8.84
N ARG A 13 -10.15 -8.32 8.31
CA ARG A 13 -8.86 -7.64 8.55
C ARG A 13 -8.59 -6.56 7.50
N LEU A 14 -9.06 -6.77 6.26
CA LEU A 14 -9.00 -5.77 5.19
C LEU A 14 -10.03 -4.65 5.38
N MET A 15 -11.21 -4.96 5.94
CA MET A 15 -12.26 -4.01 6.33
C MET A 15 -12.01 -3.31 7.68
N HIS A 16 -10.78 -3.32 8.19
CA HIS A 16 -10.41 -2.27 9.15
C HIS A 16 -10.28 -0.97 8.36
N TYR A 17 -10.86 0.13 8.82
CA TYR A 17 -10.85 1.40 8.07
C TYR A 17 -9.44 1.87 7.66
N GLY A 18 -8.40 1.46 8.38
CA GLY A 18 -7.00 1.87 8.12
C GLY A 18 -6.51 1.58 6.70
N PRO A 19 -6.31 0.30 6.30
CA PRO A 19 -5.79 -0.04 4.97
C PRO A 19 -6.59 0.55 3.81
N ILE A 20 -7.91 0.54 3.89
CA ILE A 20 -8.79 1.07 2.84
C ILE A 20 -8.61 2.58 2.69
N ILE A 21 -8.58 3.33 3.80
CA ILE A 21 -8.36 4.78 3.78
C ILE A 21 -6.96 5.10 3.24
N ALA A 22 -5.94 4.31 3.59
CA ALA A 22 -4.59 4.49 3.08
C ALA A 22 -4.53 4.33 1.55
N LEU A 23 -5.18 3.30 1.00
CA LEU A 23 -5.26 3.08 -0.44
C LEU A 23 -6.02 4.21 -1.15
N LEU A 24 -7.13 4.68 -0.56
CA LEU A 24 -7.89 5.80 -1.10
C LEU A 24 -7.06 7.09 -1.12
N LEU A 25 -6.31 7.37 -0.04
CA LEU A 25 -5.45 8.55 0.04
C LEU A 25 -4.35 8.54 -1.01
N VAL A 26 -3.65 7.40 -1.17
CA VAL A 26 -2.61 7.26 -2.18
C VAL A 26 -3.22 7.49 -3.57
N PHE A 27 -4.39 6.91 -3.86
CA PHE A 27 -5.07 7.13 -5.14
C PHE A 27 -5.44 8.60 -5.38
N CYS A 28 -6.01 9.29 -4.40
CA CYS A 28 -6.36 10.72 -4.50
C CYS A 28 -5.13 11.61 -4.70
N ILE A 29 -4.03 11.33 -3.99
CA ILE A 29 -2.79 12.11 -4.10
C ILE A 29 -2.13 11.86 -5.45
N THR A 30 -2.08 10.61 -5.91
CA THR A 30 -1.51 10.25 -7.23
C THR A 30 -2.29 10.91 -8.35
N THR A 31 -3.63 10.84 -8.34
CA THR A 31 -4.48 11.48 -9.37
C THR A 31 -4.33 13.01 -9.38
N SER A 32 -4.30 13.65 -8.20
CA SER A 32 -4.08 15.09 -8.09
C SER A 32 -2.70 15.50 -8.62
N THR A 33 -1.67 14.73 -8.28
CA THR A 33 -0.30 14.98 -8.74
C THR A 33 -0.18 14.81 -10.25
N LEU A 34 -0.81 13.78 -10.83
CA LEU A 34 -0.83 13.57 -12.27
C LEU A 34 -1.49 14.74 -13.01
N PHE A 35 -2.61 15.25 -12.48
CA PHE A 35 -3.29 16.39 -13.07
C PHE A 35 -2.40 17.65 -13.08
N CYS A 36 -1.77 17.95 -11.94
CA CYS A 36 -0.82 19.06 -11.84
C CYS A 36 0.41 18.86 -12.74
N HIS A 37 0.94 17.64 -12.83
CA HIS A 37 2.08 17.34 -13.69
C HIS A 37 1.75 17.55 -15.16
N ILE A 38 0.57 17.15 -15.62
CA ILE A 38 0.14 17.35 -17.02
C ILE A 38 0.00 18.84 -17.33
N GLN A 39 -0.50 19.65 -16.38
CA GLN A 39 -0.63 21.10 -16.54
C GLN A 39 0.73 21.83 -16.52
N TRP A 40 1.63 21.42 -15.63
CA TRP A 40 2.97 22.02 -15.51
C TRP A 40 3.89 21.61 -16.66
N TRP A 41 3.92 20.33 -17.00
CA TRP A 41 4.77 19.79 -18.05
C TRP A 41 4.04 18.71 -18.88
N PRO A 42 3.50 19.10 -20.06
CA PRO A 42 2.80 18.17 -20.92
C PRO A 42 3.72 17.04 -21.38
N PRO A 43 3.32 15.77 -21.28
CA PRO A 43 4.18 14.63 -21.65
C PRO A 43 4.57 14.65 -23.13
N MET A 44 3.73 15.23 -24.00
CA MET A 44 4.04 15.33 -25.44
C MET A 44 5.12 16.39 -25.77
N SER A 45 5.54 17.20 -24.80
CA SER A 45 6.51 18.28 -25.05
C SER A 45 7.97 17.83 -25.01
N SER A 46 8.30 16.77 -24.26
CA SER A 46 9.68 16.32 -24.10
C SER A 46 9.76 14.88 -23.57
N LEU A 47 10.76 14.12 -24.04
CA LEU A 47 11.08 12.79 -23.51
C LEU A 47 11.38 12.82 -22.00
N PHE A 48 11.98 13.90 -21.50
CA PHE A 48 12.27 14.04 -20.08
C PHE A 48 10.98 14.18 -19.26
N ALA A 49 10.00 14.94 -19.77
CA ALA A 49 8.67 15.06 -19.14
C ALA A 49 7.96 13.70 -19.04
N CYS A 50 8.04 12.89 -20.11
CA CYS A 50 7.54 11.52 -20.13
C CYS A 50 8.25 10.63 -19.10
N ALA A 51 9.59 10.71 -19.02
CA ALA A 51 10.37 9.90 -18.08
C ALA A 51 10.04 10.25 -16.62
N SER A 52 9.89 11.53 -16.28
CA SER A 52 9.48 11.98 -14.95
C SER A 52 8.06 11.53 -14.59
N LEU A 53 7.12 11.62 -15.53
CA LEU A 53 5.76 11.13 -15.32
C LEU A 53 5.74 9.61 -15.11
N LEU A 54 6.48 8.87 -15.92
CA LEU A 54 6.58 7.41 -15.82
C LEU A 54 7.23 6.97 -14.52
N SER A 55 8.32 7.60 -14.10
CA SER A 55 8.99 7.27 -12.84
C SER A 55 8.09 7.51 -11.63
N PHE A 56 7.31 8.60 -11.65
CA PHE A 56 6.30 8.87 -10.62
C PHE A 56 5.17 7.82 -10.60
N CYS A 57 4.66 7.42 -11.78
CA CYS A 57 3.66 6.36 -11.89
C CYS A 57 4.18 5.03 -11.35
N LEU A 58 5.40 4.64 -11.72
CA LEU A 58 6.02 3.40 -11.25
C LEU A 58 6.21 3.42 -9.72
N ALA A 59 6.72 4.52 -9.18
CA ALA A 59 6.86 4.69 -7.73
C ALA A 59 5.50 4.58 -7.01
N SER A 60 4.46 5.23 -7.53
CA SER A 60 3.09 5.17 -6.97
C SER A 60 2.53 3.74 -7.00
N CYS A 61 2.71 3.01 -8.10
CA CYS A 61 2.30 1.60 -8.21
C CYS A 61 3.05 0.70 -7.21
N CYS A 62 4.36 0.93 -7.04
CA CYS A 62 5.17 0.23 -6.05
C CYS A 62 4.67 0.50 -4.62
N THR A 63 4.39 1.75 -4.28
CA THR A 63 3.83 2.12 -2.97
C THR A 63 2.51 1.42 -2.73
N MET A 64 1.57 1.47 -3.68
CA MET A 64 0.27 0.81 -3.55
C MET A 64 0.41 -0.71 -3.37
N SER A 65 1.30 -1.34 -4.15
CA SER A 65 1.59 -2.77 -4.04
C SER A 65 2.22 -3.14 -2.69
N ASN A 66 3.15 -2.33 -2.19
CA ASN A 66 3.78 -2.55 -0.90
C ASN A 66 2.79 -2.36 0.27
N LEU A 67 1.91 -1.37 0.18
CA LEU A 67 0.84 -1.14 1.15
C LEU A 67 -0.16 -2.30 1.19
N LEU A 68 -0.52 -2.83 0.01
CA LEU A 68 -1.34 -4.03 -0.11
C LEU A 68 -0.64 -5.22 0.56
N LEU A 69 0.62 -5.48 0.21
CA LEU A 69 1.41 -6.56 0.81
C LEU A 69 1.52 -6.42 2.34
N SER A 70 1.78 -5.21 2.85
CA SER A 70 1.83 -4.94 4.29
C SER A 70 0.47 -5.09 4.96
N SER A 71 -0.63 -4.85 4.25
CA SER A 71 -1.98 -5.04 4.78
C SER A 71 -2.36 -6.52 4.82
N PHE A 72 -1.92 -7.29 3.82
CA PHE A 72 -2.15 -8.73 3.70
C PHE A 72 -1.26 -9.55 4.64
N VAL A 73 0.03 -9.23 4.72
CA VAL A 73 0.98 -9.86 5.65
C VAL A 73 0.73 -9.29 7.04
N GLY A 74 0.05 -10.08 7.87
CA GLY A 74 -0.22 -9.68 9.26
C GLY A 74 1.03 -9.78 10.11
N PRO A 75 1.03 -9.17 11.31
CA PRO A 75 2.09 -9.40 12.29
C PRO A 75 2.07 -10.86 12.73
N GLY A 76 2.77 -11.73 12.00
CA GLY A 76 2.93 -13.16 12.28
C GLY A 76 4.16 -13.47 13.13
N PHE A 77 4.72 -12.46 13.81
CA PHE A 77 6.05 -12.57 14.41
C PHE A 77 6.07 -13.14 15.83
N VAL A 78 4.92 -13.24 16.49
CA VAL A 78 4.89 -13.58 17.90
C VAL A 78 4.01 -14.81 18.11
N PRO A 79 4.61 -15.97 18.46
CA PRO A 79 3.83 -17.15 18.79
C PRO A 79 2.94 -16.87 19.99
N LEU A 80 1.74 -17.45 19.99
CA LEU A 80 0.75 -17.30 21.05
C LEU A 80 1.38 -17.72 22.39
N GLY A 81 1.59 -16.78 23.31
CA GLY A 81 2.24 -17.04 24.62
C GLY A 81 3.68 -16.55 24.74
N TRP A 82 4.21 -15.79 23.77
CA TRP A 82 5.49 -15.10 23.94
C TRP A 82 5.39 -14.05 25.05
N THR A 83 6.30 -14.14 26.01
CA THR A 83 6.55 -13.11 27.03
C THR A 83 8.00 -12.66 26.89
N PRO A 84 8.30 -11.36 26.99
CA PRO A 84 9.68 -10.92 27.06
C PRO A 84 10.35 -11.58 28.26
N VAL A 85 11.58 -12.08 28.08
CA VAL A 85 12.36 -12.65 29.16
C VAL A 85 12.70 -11.49 30.09
N CYS A 86 12.01 -11.40 31.24
CA CYS A 86 12.26 -10.37 32.22
C CYS A 86 13.70 -10.52 32.74
N HIS A 87 14.47 -9.44 32.67
CA HIS A 87 15.79 -9.33 33.25
C HIS A 87 15.73 -8.41 34.47
#